data_AF-A0A949FAY8-F1
#
_entry.id   AF-A0A949FAY8-F1
#
_cell.length_a   1.000
_cell.length_b   1.000
_cell.length_c   1.000
_cell.angle_alpha   90.00
_cell.angle_beta   90.00
_cell.angle_gamma   90.00
#
_symmetry.space_group_name_H-M   'P 1'
#
loop_
_entity.id
_entity.type
_entity.pdbx_description
1 polymer ?
#
loop_
_entity_poly.entity_id
_entity_poly.type
_entity_poly.pdbx_seq_one_letter_code
_entity_poly.pdbx_strand_id
1 'polypeptide(L)'
;MISHLKEVFYNHPYWVFAILHMTLGRGVSIVYGVLRGMNVLYFLPLGVFFDMFQVWPLYFLYETAESRMPLIRKLKEKMSKRENKFLHSKIFKGVKSLGHLGVAVVALLPVKGCGMWSSILLAHILKIKRPRAYLLFFIGSIIGCLLWFAIGDIIKSIWHQIIH
;
A
#
# COMPACT_ATOMS: atom_id res chain seq x y z
N MET A 1 -24.48 -8.90 -20.12
CA MET A 1 -23.59 -7.97 -19.38
C MET A 1 -22.65 -8.72 -18.41
N ILE A 2 -23.16 -9.58 -17.53
CA ILE A 2 -22.34 -10.37 -16.57
C ILE A 2 -21.39 -11.37 -17.26
N SER A 3 -21.83 -11.99 -18.37
CA SER A 3 -21.03 -12.91 -19.19
C SER A 3 -19.81 -12.22 -19.83
N HIS A 4 -20.00 -11.03 -20.39
CA HIS A 4 -18.93 -10.25 -21.02
C HIS A 4 -17.92 -9.71 -20.00
N LEU A 5 -18.38 -9.33 -18.80
CA LEU A 5 -17.50 -8.98 -17.68
C LEU A 5 -16.61 -10.16 -17.31
N LYS A 6 -17.17 -11.38 -17.14
CA LYS A 6 -16.38 -12.58 -16.84
C LYS A 6 -15.29 -12.86 -17.88
N GLU A 7 -15.60 -12.65 -19.15
CA GLU A 7 -14.69 -12.88 -20.28
C GLU A 7 -13.51 -11.90 -20.25
N VAL A 8 -13.77 -10.62 -20.02
CA VAL A 8 -12.73 -9.59 -19.82
C VAL A 8 -11.90 -9.88 -18.56
N PHE A 9 -12.55 -10.24 -17.44
CA PHE A 9 -11.85 -10.61 -16.20
C PHE A 9 -10.94 -11.84 -16.38
N TYR A 10 -11.27 -12.74 -17.30
CA TYR A 10 -10.49 -13.95 -17.55
C TYR A 10 -9.33 -13.71 -18.52
N ASN A 11 -9.58 -12.98 -19.61
CA ASN A 11 -8.61 -12.73 -20.68
C ASN A 11 -7.57 -11.66 -20.33
N HIS A 12 -7.87 -10.80 -19.36
CA HIS A 12 -7.06 -9.64 -19.01
C HIS A 12 -6.73 -9.56 -17.50
N PRO A 13 -6.07 -10.59 -16.92
CA PRO A 13 -5.84 -10.68 -15.48
C PRO A 13 -5.02 -9.51 -14.90
N TYR A 14 -4.14 -8.89 -15.70
CA TYR A 14 -3.33 -7.73 -15.30
C TYR A 14 -4.15 -6.45 -15.14
N TRP A 15 -5.20 -6.25 -15.93
CA TRP A 15 -6.09 -5.09 -15.81
C TRP A 15 -6.95 -5.20 -14.55
N VAL A 16 -7.43 -6.40 -14.26
CA VAL A 16 -8.15 -6.72 -13.03
C VAL A 16 -7.25 -6.49 -11.83
N PHE A 17 -6.01 -6.96 -11.90
CA PHE A 17 -5.00 -6.71 -10.86
C PHE A 17 -4.84 -5.21 -10.62
N ALA A 18 -4.67 -4.40 -11.66
CA ALA A 18 -4.51 -2.95 -11.54
C ALA A 18 -5.71 -2.27 -10.85
N ILE A 19 -6.92 -2.63 -11.24
CA ILE A 19 -8.16 -2.09 -10.65
C ILE A 19 -8.27 -2.51 -9.18
N LEU A 20 -8.03 -3.77 -8.86
CA LEU A 20 -8.03 -4.27 -7.49
C LEU A 20 -6.95 -3.60 -6.65
N HIS A 21 -5.78 -3.35 -7.23
CA HIS A 21 -4.67 -2.70 -6.54
C HIS A 21 -5.01 -1.25 -6.19
N MET A 22 -5.64 -0.53 -7.11
CA MET A 22 -6.09 0.85 -6.89
C MET A 22 -7.27 0.97 -5.91
N THR A 23 -8.20 0.01 -5.92
CA THR A 23 -9.46 0.10 -5.15
C THR A 23 -9.40 -0.60 -3.79
N LEU A 24 -8.89 -1.83 -3.76
CA LEU A 24 -8.86 -2.69 -2.57
C LEU A 24 -7.46 -2.77 -1.94
N GLY A 25 -6.44 -2.29 -2.64
CA GLY A 25 -5.06 -2.19 -2.16
C GLY A 25 -4.18 -3.38 -2.50
N ARG A 26 -2.92 -3.27 -2.08
CA ARG A 26 -1.84 -4.22 -2.36
C ARG A 26 -2.16 -5.66 -1.95
N GLY A 27 -2.72 -5.87 -0.76
CA GLY A 27 -2.96 -7.23 -0.26
C GLY A 27 -3.93 -8.04 -1.11
N VAL A 28 -5.07 -7.43 -1.47
CA VAL A 28 -6.10 -8.13 -2.26
C VAL A 28 -5.64 -8.38 -3.70
N SER A 29 -4.97 -7.41 -4.32
CA SER A 29 -4.45 -7.56 -5.68
C SER A 29 -3.35 -8.61 -5.78
N ILE A 30 -2.39 -8.65 -4.84
CA ILE A 30 -1.32 -9.65 -4.83
C ILE A 30 -1.87 -11.05 -4.57
N VAL A 31 -2.78 -11.22 -3.60
CA VAL A 31 -3.43 -12.51 -3.36
C VAL A 31 -4.21 -12.97 -4.60
N TYR A 32 -4.95 -12.07 -5.25
CA TYR A 32 -5.61 -12.37 -6.53
C TYR A 32 -4.63 -12.86 -7.61
N GLY A 33 -3.49 -12.17 -7.76
CA GLY A 33 -2.46 -12.55 -8.74
C GLY A 33 -1.88 -13.95 -8.49
N VAL A 34 -1.61 -14.28 -7.22
CA VAL A 34 -1.10 -15.60 -6.83
C VAL A 34 -2.15 -16.70 -7.07
N LEU A 35 -3.40 -16.47 -6.68
CA LEU A 35 -4.50 -17.44 -6.88
C LEU A 35 -4.78 -17.68 -8.37
N ARG A 36 -4.64 -16.66 -9.22
CA ARG A 36 -4.76 -16.80 -10.69
C ARG A 36 -3.52 -17.40 -11.34
N GLY A 37 -2.46 -17.68 -10.60
CA GLY A 37 -1.21 -18.22 -11.15
C GLY A 37 -0.50 -17.25 -12.09
N MET A 38 -0.68 -15.94 -11.89
CA MET A 38 0.00 -14.94 -12.69
C MET A 38 1.52 -15.02 -12.46
N ASN A 39 2.30 -14.78 -13.51
CA ASN A 39 3.74 -14.82 -13.39
C ASN A 39 4.24 -13.65 -12.48
N VAL A 40 4.90 -14.05 -11.40
CA VAL A 40 5.41 -13.20 -10.32
C VAL A 40 6.32 -12.09 -10.84
N LEU A 41 7.11 -12.37 -11.85
CA LEU A 41 8.01 -11.40 -12.49
C LEU A 41 7.27 -10.21 -13.12
N TYR A 42 5.98 -10.37 -13.44
CA TYR A 42 5.21 -9.31 -14.08
C TYR A 42 4.33 -8.54 -13.10
N PHE A 43 3.59 -9.23 -12.21
CA PHE A 43 2.64 -8.52 -11.35
C PHE A 43 3.31 -7.88 -10.11
N LEU A 44 4.46 -8.37 -9.63
CA LEU A 44 5.19 -7.72 -8.51
C LEU A 44 5.72 -6.34 -8.92
N PRO A 45 6.47 -6.19 -10.03
CA PRO A 45 6.88 -4.86 -10.49
C PRO A 45 5.69 -3.95 -10.77
N LEU A 46 4.61 -4.51 -11.31
CA LEU A 46 3.37 -3.77 -11.57
C LEU A 46 2.75 -3.22 -10.26
N GLY A 47 2.73 -4.03 -9.20
CA GLY A 47 2.29 -3.58 -7.87
C GLY A 47 3.15 -2.46 -7.32
N VAL A 48 4.47 -2.62 -7.34
CA VAL A 48 5.43 -1.58 -6.91
C VAL A 48 5.27 -0.31 -7.74
N PHE A 49 5.06 -0.43 -9.05
CA PHE A 49 4.83 0.70 -9.94
C PHE A 49 3.58 1.48 -9.54
N PHE A 50 2.46 0.79 -9.29
CA PHE A 50 1.24 1.44 -8.86
C PHE A 50 1.34 2.07 -7.47
N ASP A 51 2.05 1.42 -6.54
CA ASP A 51 2.36 1.99 -5.23
C ASP A 51 3.17 3.29 -5.36
N MET A 52 4.19 3.34 -6.22
CA MET A 52 4.95 4.57 -6.49
C MET A 52 4.11 5.64 -7.17
N PHE A 53 3.25 5.24 -8.11
CA PHE A 53 2.33 6.13 -8.78
C PHE A 53 1.33 6.78 -7.81
N GLN A 54 0.91 6.07 -6.75
CA GLN A 54 0.09 6.65 -5.69
C GLN A 54 0.89 7.59 -4.78
N VAL A 55 2.10 7.21 -4.39
CA VAL A 55 2.95 7.98 -3.47
C VAL A 55 3.36 9.33 -4.05
N TRP A 56 3.68 9.39 -5.35
CA TRP A 56 4.19 10.59 -6.01
C TRP A 56 3.26 11.82 -5.88
N PRO A 57 1.98 11.77 -6.30
CA PRO A 57 1.05 12.88 -6.12
C PRO A 57 0.69 13.10 -4.65
N LEU A 58 0.55 12.04 -3.84
CA LEU A 58 0.14 12.18 -2.43
C LEU A 58 1.17 12.89 -1.58
N TYR A 59 2.45 12.52 -1.70
CA TYR A 59 3.52 13.14 -0.92
C TYR A 59 3.72 14.59 -1.34
N PHE A 60 3.65 14.88 -2.65
CA PHE A 60 3.67 16.26 -3.16
C PHE A 60 2.49 17.09 -2.65
N LEU A 61 1.28 16.51 -2.63
CA LEU A 61 0.09 17.18 -2.13
C LEU A 61 0.20 17.47 -0.63
N TYR A 62 0.71 16.53 0.18
CA TYR A 62 0.89 16.72 1.62
C TYR A 62 1.87 17.87 1.93
N GLU A 63 2.98 17.94 1.19
CA GLU A 63 3.96 19.01 1.34
C GLU A 63 3.42 20.38 0.86
N THR A 64 2.69 20.38 -0.26
CA THR A 64 2.10 21.62 -0.81
C THR A 64 0.92 22.12 0.05
N ALA A 65 0.10 21.21 0.58
CA ALA A 65 -1.04 21.51 1.44
C ALA A 65 -0.64 22.20 2.75
N GLU A 66 0.56 21.91 3.27
CA GLU A 66 1.13 22.61 4.43
C GLU A 66 1.36 24.11 4.14
N SER A 67 1.70 24.45 2.90
CA SER A 67 2.10 25.81 2.53
C SER A 67 0.98 26.75 2.07
N ARG A 68 -0.17 26.25 1.60
CA ARG A 68 -1.11 27.11 0.83
C ARG A 68 -2.62 27.00 1.07
N MET A 69 -3.18 26.03 1.80
CA MET A 69 -4.67 25.89 1.84
C MET A 69 -5.30 25.53 3.20
N PRO A 70 -6.08 26.44 3.83
CA PRO A 70 -6.80 26.16 5.08
C PRO A 70 -7.97 25.16 4.95
N LEU A 71 -8.47 24.91 3.73
CA LEU A 71 -9.53 23.93 3.44
C LEU A 71 -9.05 22.48 3.58
N ILE A 72 -7.81 22.20 3.18
CA ILE A 72 -7.20 20.86 3.32
C ILE A 72 -6.90 20.57 4.79
N ARG A 73 -6.59 21.60 5.60
CA ARG A 73 -6.45 21.49 7.06
C ARG A 73 -7.74 21.01 7.73
N LYS A 74 -8.91 21.46 7.29
CA LYS A 74 -10.22 20.99 7.80
C LYS A 74 -10.57 19.56 7.35
N LEU A 75 -10.21 19.16 6.13
CA LEU A 75 -10.33 17.76 5.68
C LEU A 75 -9.39 16.83 6.46
N LYS A 76 -8.17 17.29 6.73
CA LYS A 76 -7.21 16.62 7.62
C LYS A 76 -7.78 16.47 9.03
N GLU A 77 -8.41 17.49 9.61
CA GLU A 77 -9.07 17.39 10.94
C GLU A 77 -10.21 16.36 10.95
N LYS A 78 -10.94 16.19 9.85
CA LYS A 78 -12.02 15.21 9.73
C LYS A 78 -11.49 13.77 9.59
N MET A 79 -10.40 13.56 8.86
CA MET A 79 -9.68 12.26 8.82
C MET A 79 -8.85 12.00 10.08
N SER A 80 -8.41 13.06 10.77
CA SER A 80 -7.61 13.05 11.98
C SER A 80 -8.32 12.38 13.16
N LYS A 81 -9.66 12.34 13.21
CA LYS A 81 -10.36 11.59 14.28
C LYS A 81 -10.11 10.08 14.23
N ARG A 82 -9.93 9.48 13.05
CA ARG A 82 -9.50 8.06 12.92
C ARG A 82 -7.99 7.92 13.07
N GLU A 83 -7.24 8.92 12.60
CA GLU A 83 -5.79 9.00 12.66
C GLU A 83 -5.24 9.19 14.09
N ASN A 84 -5.91 9.95 14.94
CA ASN A 84 -5.51 10.22 16.33
C ASN A 84 -5.55 8.97 17.21
N LYS A 85 -6.48 8.04 16.95
CA LYS A 85 -6.45 6.70 17.57
C LYS A 85 -5.18 5.93 17.19
N PHE A 86 -4.69 6.12 15.97
CA PHE A 86 -3.48 5.48 15.47
C PHE A 86 -2.21 6.17 16.00
N LEU A 87 -2.18 7.51 16.04
CA LEU A 87 -1.11 8.32 16.61
C LEU A 87 -0.91 8.08 18.12
N HIS A 88 -1.98 7.76 18.84
CA HIS A 88 -1.92 7.38 20.26
C HIS A 88 -1.62 5.91 20.52
N SER A 89 -1.52 5.08 19.48
CA SER A 89 -1.20 3.65 19.66
C SER A 89 0.24 3.46 20.14
N LYS A 90 0.48 2.44 20.98
CA LYS A 90 1.83 2.05 21.41
C LYS A 90 2.74 1.72 20.21
N ILE A 91 2.15 1.21 19.12
CA ILE A 91 2.84 0.88 17.87
C ILE A 91 3.42 2.15 17.23
N PHE A 92 2.62 3.20 17.08
CA PHE A 92 3.09 4.45 16.49
C PHE A 92 4.20 5.11 17.31
N LYS A 93 4.12 5.08 18.65
CA LYS A 93 5.20 5.60 19.52
C LYS A 93 6.51 4.83 19.35
N GLY A 94 6.48 3.50 19.25
CA GLY A 94 7.67 2.68 19.01
C GLY A 94 8.25 2.85 17.60
N VAL A 95 7.39 3.03 16.60
CA VAL A 95 7.83 3.32 15.23
C VAL A 95 8.43 4.72 15.13
N LYS A 96 7.86 5.72 15.82
CA LYS A 96 8.40 7.08 15.84
C LYS A 96 9.79 7.12 16.47
N SER A 97 10.07 6.31 17.50
CA SER A 97 11.41 6.23 18.09
C SER A 97 12.46 5.60 17.16
N LEU A 98 12.04 4.82 16.15
CA LEU A 98 12.91 4.28 15.10
C LEU A 98 13.27 5.31 14.01
N GLY A 99 12.68 6.50 14.05
CA GLY A 99 12.99 7.59 13.13
C GLY A 99 12.78 7.20 11.66
N HIS A 100 13.82 7.34 10.84
CA HIS A 100 13.75 7.04 9.40
C HIS A 100 13.36 5.59 9.15
N LEU A 101 13.90 4.62 9.90
CA LEU A 101 13.59 3.20 9.72
C LEU A 101 12.12 2.88 10.00
N GLY A 102 11.49 3.64 10.90
CA GLY A 102 10.06 3.52 11.19
C GLY A 102 9.18 3.73 9.96
N VAL A 103 9.60 4.58 9.02
CA VAL A 103 8.86 4.82 7.77
C VAL A 103 8.85 3.59 6.87
N ALA A 104 9.98 2.88 6.77
CA ALA A 104 10.06 1.64 6.00
C ALA A 104 9.26 0.52 6.67
N VAL A 105 9.32 0.42 8.01
CA VAL A 105 8.56 -0.57 8.78
C VAL A 105 7.05 -0.34 8.66
N VAL A 106 6.58 0.90 8.65
CA VAL A 106 5.16 1.18 8.41
C VAL A 106 4.78 0.89 6.96
N ALA A 107 5.68 1.11 6.00
CA ALA A 107 5.39 0.87 4.58
C ALA A 107 5.28 -0.63 4.28
N LEU A 108 5.96 -1.42 5.11
CA LEU A 108 5.91 -2.87 5.14
C LEU A 108 4.59 -3.40 5.69
N LEU A 109 3.95 -2.68 6.63
CA LEU A 109 2.83 -3.24 7.38
C LEU A 109 1.66 -3.60 6.46
N PRO A 110 1.23 -4.87 6.45
CA PRO A 110 0.17 -5.38 5.57
C PRO A 110 -1.22 -5.01 6.10
N VAL A 111 -1.44 -3.75 6.49
CA VAL A 111 -2.71 -3.27 7.05
C VAL A 111 -3.39 -2.36 6.03
N LYS A 112 -4.63 -2.70 5.67
CA LYS A 112 -5.44 -1.96 4.70
C LYS A 112 -5.57 -0.50 5.15
N GLY A 113 -5.07 0.44 4.33
CA GLY A 113 -5.05 1.87 4.64
C GLY A 113 -3.93 2.34 5.60
N CYS A 114 -3.03 1.45 6.03
CA CYS A 114 -1.97 1.79 7.00
C CYS A 114 -0.53 1.54 6.54
N GLY A 115 -0.31 1.01 5.33
CA GLY A 115 1.02 0.82 4.78
C GLY A 115 1.57 2.12 4.19
N MET A 116 1.36 2.31 2.88
CA MET A 116 1.88 3.44 2.13
C MET A 116 1.43 4.80 2.68
N TRP A 117 0.14 4.95 2.97
CA TRP A 117 -0.46 6.21 3.39
C TRP A 117 0.07 6.67 4.77
N SER A 118 0.17 5.75 5.73
CA SER A 118 0.74 6.05 7.04
C SER A 118 2.24 6.31 6.96
N SER A 119 2.96 5.66 6.05
CA SER A 119 4.38 5.95 5.82
C SER A 119 4.61 7.33 5.22
N ILE A 120 3.78 7.77 4.26
CA ILE A 120 3.80 9.13 3.73
C ILE A 120 3.63 10.14 4.87
N LEU A 121 2.64 9.91 5.73
CA LEU A 121 2.38 10.75 6.89
C LEU A 121 3.53 10.75 7.88
N LEU A 122 4.08 9.58 8.21
CA LEU A 122 5.17 9.46 9.16
C LEU A 122 6.46 10.11 8.62
N ALA A 123 6.78 9.94 7.34
CA ALA A 123 7.90 10.61 6.69
C ALA A 123 7.74 12.13 6.72
N HIS A 124 6.51 12.62 6.57
CA HIS A 124 6.17 14.04 6.67
C HIS A 124 6.31 14.55 8.12
N ILE A 125 5.82 13.81 9.13
CA ILE A 125 6.00 14.14 10.56
C ILE A 125 7.49 14.19 10.93
N LEU A 126 8.29 13.26 10.39
CA LEU A 126 9.73 13.18 10.61
C LEU A 126 10.53 14.18 9.75
N LYS A 127 9.86 14.98 8.91
CA LYS A 127 10.47 15.95 8.00
C LYS A 127 11.62 15.36 7.16
N ILE A 128 11.44 14.12 6.70
CA ILE A 128 12.44 13.43 5.88
C ILE A 128 12.54 14.13 4.52
N LYS A 129 13.76 14.38 4.04
CA LYS A 129 13.99 14.95 2.71
C LYS A 129 13.40 14.06 1.61
N ARG A 130 12.73 14.67 0.61
CA ARG A 130 12.04 13.98 -0.51
C ARG A 130 12.77 12.76 -1.07
N PRO A 131 14.05 12.84 -1.51
CA PRO A 131 14.71 11.70 -2.14
C PRO A 131 14.85 10.50 -1.19
N ARG A 132 15.06 10.74 0.10
CA ARG A 132 15.13 9.68 1.10
C ARG A 132 13.76 9.07 1.34
N ALA A 133 12.71 9.90 1.47
CA ALA A 133 11.35 9.41 1.66
C ALA A 133 10.92 8.47 0.52
N TYR A 134 11.16 8.86 -0.75
CA TYR A 134 10.88 8.00 -1.90
C TYR A 134 11.64 6.68 -1.89
N LEU A 135 12.93 6.69 -1.53
CA LEU A 135 13.69 5.44 -1.41
C LEU A 135 13.12 4.52 -0.32
N LEU A 136 12.75 5.06 0.84
CA LEU A 136 12.14 4.26 1.91
C LEU A 136 10.78 3.70 1.50
N PHE A 137 9.97 4.48 0.78
CA PHE A 137 8.70 4.02 0.22
C PHE A 137 8.91 2.91 -0.80
N PHE A 138 9.88 3.05 -1.70
CA PHE A 138 10.21 2.05 -2.70
C PHE A 138 10.66 0.73 -2.09
N ILE A 139 11.61 0.78 -1.15
CA ILE A 139 12.10 -0.39 -0.42
C ILE A 139 10.95 -1.05 0.36
N GLY A 140 10.17 -0.27 1.10
CA GLY A 140 9.00 -0.78 1.82
C GLY A 140 7.94 -1.39 0.90
N SER A 141 7.79 -0.86 -0.31
CA SER A 141 6.89 -1.42 -1.33
C SER A 141 7.34 -2.80 -1.77
N ILE A 142 8.62 -2.93 -2.16
CA ILE A 142 9.19 -4.20 -2.63
C ILE A 142 9.03 -5.27 -1.55
N ILE A 143 9.46 -4.98 -0.33
CA ILE A 143 9.41 -5.97 0.76
C ILE A 143 7.95 -6.29 1.12
N GLY A 144 7.06 -5.29 1.15
CA GLY A 144 5.64 -5.52 1.42
C GLY A 144 4.94 -6.34 0.33
N CYS A 145 5.31 -6.15 -0.94
CA CYS A 145 4.80 -6.95 -2.05
C CYS A 145 5.29 -8.41 -1.95
N LEU A 146 6.57 -8.64 -1.61
CA LEU A 146 7.13 -9.97 -1.36
C LEU A 146 6.45 -10.68 -0.18
N LEU A 147 6.16 -9.94 0.89
CA LEU A 147 5.51 -10.47 2.07
C LEU A 147 4.07 -10.93 1.76
N TRP A 148 3.31 -10.12 1.01
CA TRP A 148 1.98 -10.53 0.54
C TRP A 148 2.01 -11.68 -0.45
N PHE A 149 3.06 -11.76 -1.28
CA PHE A 149 3.26 -12.89 -2.16
C PHE A 149 3.44 -14.18 -1.36
N ALA A 150 4.33 -14.18 -0.35
CA ALA A 150 4.53 -15.33 0.53
C ALA A 150 3.24 -15.75 1.25
N ILE A 151 2.46 -14.77 1.75
CA ILE A 151 1.14 -15.05 2.35
C ILE A 151 0.18 -15.66 1.33
N GLY A 152 0.13 -15.11 0.12
CA GLY A 152 -0.72 -15.64 -0.95
C GLY A 152 -0.37 -17.08 -1.33
N ASP A 153 0.91 -17.41 -1.35
CA ASP A 153 1.40 -18.74 -1.68
C ASP A 153 1.04 -19.77 -0.59
N ILE A 154 1.18 -19.39 0.68
CA ILE A 154 0.71 -20.20 1.83
C ILE A 154 -0.79 -20.45 1.73
N ILE A 155 -1.59 -19.41 1.44
CA ILE A 155 -3.06 -19.55 1.29
C ILE A 155 -3.38 -20.53 0.16
N LYS A 156 -2.68 -20.42 -0.97
CA LYS A 156 -2.86 -21.32 -2.11
C LYS A 156 -2.51 -22.77 -1.75
N SER A 157 -1.41 -22.98 -1.01
CA SER A 157 -1.01 -24.31 -0.54
C SER A 157 -2.03 -24.93 0.40
N ILE A 158 -2.57 -24.16 1.35
CA ILE A 158 -3.60 -24.64 2.29
C ILE A 158 -4.89 -24.97 1.52
N TRP A 159 -5.29 -24.12 0.58
CA TRP A 159 -6.49 -24.35 -0.24
C TRP A 159 -6.40 -25.66 -1.03
N HIS A 160 -5.22 -25.97 -1.57
CA HIS A 160 -4.99 -27.22 -2.29
C HIS A 160 -5.04 -28.46 -1.37
N GLN A 161 -4.69 -28.32 -0.08
CA GLN A 161 -4.78 -29.40 0.92
C GLN A 161 -6.19 -29.63 1.46
N ILE A 162 -7.11 -28.67 1.32
CA ILE A 162 -8.48 -28.79 1.83
C ILE A 162 -9.42 -29.40 0.77
N ILE A 163 -9.11 -29.20 -0.52
CA ILE A 163 -9.92 -29.68 -1.64
C ILE A 163 -9.54 -31.09 -2.11
N HIS A 164 -8.39 -31.60 -1.68
CA HIS A 164 -7.93 -32.97 -1.89
C HIS A 164 -7.91 -33.74 -0.58
#